data_AF-A0A3Z9GKE8-F1
#
_entry.id   AF-A0A3Z9GKE8-F1
#
_cell.length_a   1.000
_cell.length_b   1.000
_cell.length_c   1.000
_cell.angle_alpha   90.00
_cell.angle_beta   90.00
_cell.angle_gamma   90.00
#
_symmetry.space_group_name_H-M   'P 1'
#
loop_
_entity.id
_entity.type
_entity.pdbx_description
1 polymer ?
#
loop_
_entity_poly.entity_id
_entity_poly.type
_entity_poly.pdbx_seq_one_letter_code
_entity_poly.pdbx_strand_id
1 'polypeptide(L)'
;MDNKRLVINPKKNLQNLKEIGEIQGQIKNYTPEELQILAKDQVKQIDMKIQEASRKIVRAKELAYKAKNIENSFFETLNPFAKSETDKKLEALSEADIANAEAIGAQNELIQETIKLIYCDMVFADLMINELSLMIYEKYEINEEAILSLSNDTKKISKEITTTILHQAKQRITEMQKAKQEIQETKEDIRDMEDDIKELEERLNKKRQIDDEQHKLIETHYQEFINFKMQMENDTKEKENKISDLKFKISKKNTAFSIIISSLALIVSIVAIILQFIK
;
A
#
# COMPACT_ATOMS: atom_id res chain seq x y z
N MET A 1 -43.10 -6.11 -9.12
CA MET A 1 -42.63 -7.07 -8.11
C MET A 1 -41.31 -6.56 -7.60
N ASP A 2 -41.35 -5.94 -6.42
CA ASP A 2 -40.21 -5.22 -5.86
C ASP A 2 -39.10 -6.17 -5.48
N ASN A 3 -37.91 -5.82 -5.97
CA ASN A 3 -36.64 -6.43 -5.66
C ASN A 3 -36.35 -6.14 -4.17
N LYS A 4 -36.85 -6.99 -3.25
CA LYS A 4 -36.48 -6.96 -1.84
C LYS A 4 -34.97 -7.25 -1.77
N ARG A 5 -34.18 -6.19 -1.81
CA ARG A 5 -32.72 -6.21 -1.64
C ARG A 5 -32.41 -7.04 -0.40
N LEU A 6 -31.51 -8.02 -0.56
CA LEU A 6 -30.85 -8.68 0.57
C LEU A 6 -30.39 -7.59 1.55
N VAL A 7 -31.03 -7.50 2.71
CA VAL A 7 -30.58 -6.63 3.79
C VAL A 7 -29.42 -7.34 4.46
N ILE A 8 -28.21 -7.12 3.94
CA ILE A 8 -26.97 -7.61 4.53
C ILE A 8 -26.75 -6.82 5.82
N ASN A 9 -26.80 -7.49 6.97
CA ASN A 9 -26.61 -6.85 8.28
C ASN A 9 -25.12 -6.50 8.47
N PRO A 10 -24.75 -5.20 8.55
CA PRO A 10 -23.35 -4.78 8.62
C PRO A 10 -22.64 -5.23 9.91
N LYS A 11 -23.38 -5.36 11.03
CA LYS A 11 -22.80 -5.79 12.31
C LYS A 11 -22.36 -7.25 12.29
N LYS A 12 -23.12 -8.13 11.60
CA LYS A 12 -22.73 -9.54 11.42
C LYS A 12 -21.48 -9.65 10.53
N ASN A 13 -21.35 -8.83 9.49
CA ASN A 13 -20.16 -8.84 8.62
C ASN A 13 -18.88 -8.44 9.37
N LEU A 14 -18.93 -7.43 10.24
CA LEU A 14 -17.77 -7.01 11.04
C LEU A 14 -17.33 -8.10 12.03
N GLN A 15 -18.28 -8.81 12.63
CA GLN A 15 -18.00 -9.94 13.52
C GLN A 15 -17.39 -11.12 12.76
N ASN A 16 -17.85 -11.38 11.53
CA ASN A 16 -17.29 -12.44 10.69
C ASN A 16 -15.88 -12.12 10.20
N LEU A 17 -15.56 -10.86 9.88
CA LEU A 17 -14.19 -10.47 9.53
C LEU A 17 -13.21 -10.74 10.68
N LYS A 18 -13.66 -10.55 11.93
CA LYS A 18 -12.88 -10.88 13.12
C LYS A 18 -12.70 -12.40 13.29
N GLU A 19 -13.77 -13.18 13.14
CA GLU A 19 -13.71 -14.65 13.18
C GLU A 19 -12.80 -15.22 12.08
N ILE A 20 -12.82 -14.66 10.87
CA ILE A 20 -11.94 -15.07 9.77
C ILE A 20 -10.47 -14.83 10.13
N GLY A 21 -10.14 -13.68 10.73
CA GLY A 21 -8.78 -13.40 11.20
C GLY A 21 -8.29 -14.36 12.29
N GLU A 22 -9.19 -14.80 13.18
CA GLU A 22 -8.90 -15.80 14.20
C GLU A 22 -8.67 -17.19 13.58
N ILE A 23 -9.51 -17.61 12.63
CA ILE A 23 -9.37 -18.87 11.89
C ILE A 23 -8.07 -18.87 11.07
N GLN A 24 -7.75 -17.77 10.40
CA GLN A 24 -6.47 -17.57 9.70
C GLN A 24 -5.27 -17.75 10.63
N GLY A 25 -5.34 -17.21 11.84
CA GLY A 25 -4.29 -17.36 12.85
C GLY A 25 -4.09 -18.81 13.27
N GLN A 26 -5.16 -19.60 13.36
CA GLN A 26 -5.12 -21.02 13.74
C GLN A 26 -4.59 -21.89 12.59
N ILE A 27 -5.09 -21.69 11.37
CA ILE A 27 -4.73 -22.44 10.17
C ILE A 27 -3.22 -22.38 9.86
N LYS A 28 -2.57 -21.26 10.17
CA LYS A 28 -1.11 -21.10 9.95
C LYS A 28 -0.24 -22.11 10.69
N ASN A 29 -0.74 -22.73 11.76
CA ASN A 29 0.01 -23.66 12.58
C ASN A 29 -0.31 -25.13 12.29
N TYR A 30 -1.23 -25.41 11.35
CA TYR A 30 -1.63 -26.77 11.00
C TYR A 30 -0.72 -27.38 9.94
N THR A 31 -0.49 -28.69 10.05
CA THR A 31 0.16 -29.46 8.99
C THR A 31 -0.78 -29.63 7.78
N PRO A 32 -0.24 -29.97 6.59
CA PRO A 32 -1.08 -30.26 5.43
C PRO A 32 -2.15 -31.32 5.69
N GLU A 33 -1.83 -32.38 6.44
CA GLU A 33 -2.78 -33.44 6.80
C GLU A 33 -3.88 -32.93 7.74
N GLU A 34 -3.54 -32.11 8.73
CA GLU A 34 -4.50 -31.49 9.65
C GLU A 34 -5.45 -30.55 8.91
N LEU A 35 -4.93 -29.80 7.92
CA LEU A 35 -5.74 -28.94 7.05
C LEU A 35 -6.71 -29.75 6.19
N GLN A 36 -6.30 -30.90 5.66
CA GLN A 36 -7.19 -31.78 4.90
C GLN A 36 -8.34 -32.31 5.77
N ILE A 37 -8.04 -32.76 6.98
CA ILE A 37 -9.05 -33.26 7.92
C ILE A 37 -10.04 -32.15 8.27
N LEU A 38 -9.53 -30.96 8.59
CA LEU A 38 -10.35 -29.79 8.90
C LEU A 38 -11.24 -29.42 7.70
N ALA A 39 -10.69 -29.42 6.48
CA ALA A 39 -11.43 -29.08 5.28
C ALA A 39 -12.61 -30.06 5.06
N LYS A 40 -12.35 -31.36 5.22
CA LYS A 40 -13.38 -32.39 5.11
C LYS A 40 -14.50 -32.21 6.14
N ASP A 41 -14.17 -31.88 7.38
CA ASP A 41 -15.18 -31.68 8.43
C ASP A 41 -15.98 -30.40 8.23
N GLN A 42 -15.35 -29.32 7.76
CA GLN A 42 -16.04 -28.07 7.43
C GLN A 42 -16.97 -28.23 6.23
N VAL A 43 -16.56 -28.97 5.19
CA VAL A 43 -17.44 -29.29 4.04
C VAL A 43 -18.68 -30.05 4.49
N LYS A 44 -18.56 -31.03 5.41
CA LYS A 44 -19.73 -31.71 5.98
C LYS A 44 -20.67 -30.74 6.71
N GLN A 45 -20.14 -29.76 7.43
CA GLN A 45 -20.97 -28.76 8.11
C GLN A 45 -21.71 -27.86 7.11
N ILE A 46 -21.03 -27.42 6.07
CA ILE A 46 -21.63 -26.65 4.98
C ILE A 46 -22.73 -27.45 4.30
N ASP A 47 -22.50 -28.72 4.02
CA ASP A 47 -23.49 -29.63 3.43
C ASP A 47 -24.76 -29.78 4.28
N MET A 48 -24.62 -29.97 5.59
CA MET A 48 -25.79 -30.01 6.49
C MET A 48 -26.60 -28.71 6.41
N LYS A 49 -25.92 -27.55 6.36
CA LYS A 49 -26.58 -26.25 6.22
C LYS A 49 -27.22 -26.05 4.85
N ILE A 50 -26.61 -26.56 3.77
CA ILE A 50 -27.21 -26.57 2.42
C ILE A 50 -28.52 -27.36 2.45
N GLN A 51 -28.52 -28.55 3.05
CA GLN A 51 -29.72 -29.39 3.15
C GLN A 51 -30.82 -28.72 3.98
N GLU A 52 -30.46 -28.14 5.13
CA GLU A 52 -31.41 -27.43 5.99
C GLU A 52 -32.03 -26.22 5.27
N ALA A 53 -31.21 -25.37 4.65
CA ALA A 53 -31.66 -24.24 3.87
C ALA A 53 -32.57 -24.68 2.72
N SER A 54 -32.19 -25.75 2.01
CA SER A 54 -32.98 -26.31 0.91
C SER A 54 -34.36 -26.77 1.38
N ARG A 55 -34.46 -27.50 2.50
CA ARG A 55 -35.75 -27.93 3.07
C ARG A 55 -36.64 -26.74 3.43
N LYS A 56 -36.08 -25.71 4.07
CA LYS A 56 -36.82 -24.50 4.46
C LYS A 56 -37.32 -23.73 3.23
N ILE A 57 -36.51 -23.62 2.17
CA ILE A 57 -36.92 -23.00 0.90
C ILE A 57 -38.07 -23.76 0.26
N VAL A 58 -38.01 -25.10 0.18
CA VAL A 58 -39.09 -25.92 -0.38
C VAL A 58 -40.37 -25.72 0.41
N ARG A 59 -40.30 -25.83 1.74
CA ARG A 59 -41.47 -25.62 2.62
C ARG A 59 -42.09 -24.23 2.43
N ALA A 60 -41.26 -23.19 2.33
CA ALA A 60 -41.74 -21.84 2.12
C ALA A 60 -42.43 -21.66 0.76
N LYS A 61 -41.89 -22.27 -0.30
CA LYS A 61 -42.52 -22.31 -1.64
C LYS A 61 -43.87 -23.05 -1.61
N GLU A 62 -43.94 -24.20 -0.95
CA GLU A 62 -45.17 -24.98 -0.82
C GLU A 62 -46.26 -24.21 -0.06
N LEU A 63 -45.92 -23.58 1.07
CA LEU A 63 -46.87 -22.79 1.85
C LEU A 63 -47.35 -21.56 1.09
N ALA A 64 -46.46 -20.86 0.39
CA ALA A 64 -46.82 -19.73 -0.46
C ALA A 64 -47.75 -20.14 -1.61
N TYR A 65 -47.50 -21.30 -2.23
CA TYR A 65 -48.37 -21.85 -3.26
C TYR A 65 -49.76 -22.22 -2.71
N LYS A 66 -49.81 -22.88 -1.55
CA LYS A 66 -51.06 -23.21 -0.86
C LYS A 66 -51.86 -21.94 -0.54
N ALA A 67 -51.23 -20.94 0.08
CA ALA A 67 -51.88 -19.68 0.43
C ALA A 67 -52.49 -18.96 -0.78
N LYS A 68 -51.81 -19.00 -1.94
CA LYS A 68 -52.29 -18.38 -3.19
C LYS A 68 -53.53 -19.07 -3.77
N ASN A 69 -53.69 -20.37 -3.53
CA ASN A 69 -54.74 -21.20 -4.14
C ASN A 69 -55.86 -21.59 -3.15
N ILE A 70 -55.96 -20.92 -2.00
CA ILE A 70 -57.10 -21.10 -1.09
C ILE A 70 -58.35 -20.51 -1.75
N GLU A 71 -59.41 -21.29 -1.80
CA GLU A 71 -60.77 -20.86 -2.16
C GLU A 71 -61.75 -21.59 -1.26
N ASN A 72 -62.84 -20.94 -0.86
CA ASN A 72 -63.89 -21.63 -0.10
C ASN A 72 -64.68 -22.57 -1.00
N SER A 73 -64.95 -23.79 -0.52
CA SER A 73 -65.85 -24.71 -1.22
C SER A 73 -67.31 -24.25 -1.10
N PHE A 74 -68.17 -24.66 -2.05
CA PHE A 74 -69.59 -24.31 -2.07
C PHE A 74 -70.31 -24.59 -0.74
N PHE A 75 -70.00 -25.70 -0.07
CA PHE A 75 -70.59 -26.06 1.23
C PHE A 75 -70.05 -25.22 2.39
N GLU A 76 -68.80 -24.75 2.32
CA GLU A 76 -68.24 -23.86 3.35
C GLU A 76 -68.81 -22.46 3.26
N THR A 77 -69.09 -21.97 2.05
CA THR A 77 -69.75 -20.68 1.82
C THR A 77 -71.15 -20.64 2.41
N LEU A 78 -71.82 -21.79 2.53
CA LEU A 78 -73.16 -21.93 3.12
C LEU A 78 -73.14 -22.16 4.64
N ASN A 79 -71.97 -22.41 5.25
CA ASN A 79 -71.85 -22.66 6.67
C ASN A 79 -71.48 -21.36 7.43
N PRO A 80 -72.37 -20.78 8.24
CA PRO A 80 -72.11 -19.54 8.97
C PRO A 80 -71.04 -19.67 10.07
N PHE A 81 -70.62 -20.89 10.41
CA PHE A 81 -69.53 -21.16 11.35
C PHE A 81 -68.19 -21.46 10.67
N ALA A 82 -68.14 -21.50 9.33
CA ALA A 82 -66.88 -21.69 8.61
C ALA A 82 -66.05 -20.40 8.59
N LYS A 83 -64.72 -20.51 8.74
CA LYS A 83 -63.81 -19.37 8.55
C LYS A 83 -64.00 -18.78 7.14
N SER A 84 -64.01 -17.45 7.07
CA SER A 84 -64.07 -16.77 5.78
C SER A 84 -62.84 -17.11 4.93
N GLU A 85 -62.99 -17.07 3.61
CA GLU A 85 -61.88 -17.31 2.68
C GLU A 85 -60.72 -16.33 2.94
N THR A 86 -61.06 -15.08 3.24
CA THR A 86 -60.10 -14.03 3.59
C THR A 86 -59.29 -14.39 4.84
N ASP A 87 -59.95 -14.91 5.89
CA ASP A 87 -59.26 -15.31 7.13
C ASP A 87 -58.36 -16.53 6.90
N LYS A 88 -58.82 -17.52 6.12
CA LYS A 88 -58.01 -18.69 5.74
C LYS A 88 -56.79 -18.28 4.91
N LYS A 89 -56.97 -17.36 3.95
CA LYS A 89 -55.88 -16.78 3.14
C LYS A 89 -54.89 -16.04 4.01
N LEU A 90 -55.36 -15.22 4.95
CA LEU A 90 -54.51 -14.44 5.84
C LEU A 90 -53.66 -15.33 6.75
N GLU A 91 -54.26 -16.37 7.34
CA GLU A 91 -53.56 -17.35 8.18
C GLU A 91 -52.49 -18.11 7.37
N ALA A 92 -52.83 -18.60 6.19
CA ALA A 92 -51.88 -19.30 5.31
C ALA A 92 -50.77 -18.37 4.78
N LEU A 93 -51.07 -17.10 4.50
CA LEU A 93 -50.06 -16.11 4.15
C LEU A 93 -49.11 -15.83 5.32
N SER A 94 -49.63 -15.73 6.54
CA SER A 94 -48.80 -15.55 7.74
C SER A 94 -47.86 -16.74 7.94
N GLU A 95 -48.34 -17.97 7.76
CA GLU A 95 -47.50 -19.18 7.83
C GLU A 95 -46.43 -19.19 6.74
N ALA A 96 -46.80 -18.81 5.51
CA ALA A 96 -45.87 -18.69 4.39
C ALA A 96 -44.80 -17.62 4.65
N ASP A 97 -45.16 -16.49 5.25
CA ASP A 97 -44.23 -15.41 5.61
C ASP A 97 -43.25 -15.84 6.70
N ILE A 98 -43.71 -16.56 7.72
CA ILE A 98 -42.85 -17.15 8.76
C ILE A 98 -41.85 -18.13 8.13
N ALA A 99 -42.33 -19.07 7.30
CA ALA A 99 -41.47 -20.04 6.64
C ALA A 99 -40.47 -19.38 5.68
N ASN A 100 -40.86 -18.30 4.99
CA ASN A 100 -39.96 -17.50 4.18
C ASN A 100 -38.87 -16.83 5.03
N ALA A 101 -39.24 -16.27 6.19
CA ALA A 101 -38.26 -15.66 7.09
C ALA A 101 -37.25 -16.70 7.62
N GLU A 102 -37.71 -17.90 7.97
CA GLU A 102 -36.84 -19.02 8.37
C GLU A 102 -35.90 -19.46 7.25
N ALA A 103 -36.40 -19.55 6.00
CA ALA A 103 -35.60 -19.89 4.84
C ALA A 103 -34.51 -18.84 4.55
N ILE A 104 -34.86 -17.55 4.64
CA ILE A 104 -33.90 -16.44 4.52
C ILE A 104 -32.85 -16.50 5.64
N GLY A 105 -33.27 -16.81 6.87
CA GLY A 105 -32.35 -17.01 8.00
C GLY A 105 -31.30 -18.09 7.72
N ALA A 106 -31.75 -19.26 7.27
CA ALA A 106 -30.85 -20.37 6.95
C ALA A 106 -29.94 -20.08 5.74
N GLN A 107 -30.45 -19.41 4.70
CA GLN A 107 -29.63 -18.94 3.58
C GLN A 107 -28.54 -17.98 4.04
N ASN A 108 -28.87 -17.03 4.93
CA ASN A 108 -27.89 -16.10 5.47
C ASN A 108 -26.79 -16.82 6.25
N GLU A 109 -27.13 -17.82 7.08
CA GLU A 109 -26.13 -18.62 7.79
C GLU A 109 -25.21 -19.39 6.83
N LEU A 110 -25.78 -19.99 5.78
CA LEU A 110 -25.01 -20.67 4.75
C LEU A 110 -24.06 -19.74 3.99
N ILE A 111 -24.52 -18.52 3.65
CA ILE A 111 -23.68 -17.49 3.05
C ILE A 111 -22.48 -17.17 3.94
N GLN A 112 -22.69 -17.07 5.25
CA GLN A 112 -21.59 -16.76 6.17
C GLN A 112 -20.56 -17.88 6.28
N GLU A 113 -20.98 -19.15 6.30
CA GLU A 113 -20.02 -20.26 6.25
C GLU A 113 -19.27 -20.33 4.91
N THR A 114 -19.95 -20.00 3.82
CA THR A 114 -19.32 -19.93 2.50
C THR A 114 -18.27 -18.82 2.44
N ILE A 115 -18.52 -17.68 3.09
CA ILE A 115 -17.52 -16.61 3.21
C ILE A 115 -16.31 -17.11 4.00
N LYS A 116 -16.50 -17.85 5.11
CA LYS A 116 -15.39 -18.43 5.87
C LYS A 116 -14.55 -19.38 5.02
N LEU A 117 -15.20 -20.24 4.21
CA LEU A 117 -14.51 -21.11 3.26
C LEU A 117 -13.57 -20.34 2.32
N ILE A 118 -14.03 -19.21 1.77
CA ILE A 118 -13.33 -18.49 0.71
C ILE A 118 -12.24 -17.54 1.25
N TYR A 119 -12.44 -16.96 2.44
CA TYR A 119 -11.62 -15.84 2.92
C TYR A 119 -10.55 -16.22 3.95
N CYS A 120 -10.46 -17.47 4.40
CA CYS A 120 -9.47 -17.85 5.40
C CYS A 120 -8.06 -17.93 4.80
N ASP A 121 -7.72 -18.97 4.06
CA ASP A 121 -6.39 -19.13 3.46
C ASP A 121 -6.52 -19.75 2.07
N MET A 122 -5.66 -19.39 1.13
CA MET A 122 -5.76 -19.90 -0.25
C MET A 122 -5.58 -21.42 -0.33
N VAL A 123 -4.63 -21.98 0.41
CA VAL A 123 -4.38 -23.43 0.43
C VAL A 123 -5.57 -24.13 1.05
N PHE A 124 -6.05 -23.63 2.19
CA PHE A 124 -7.21 -24.20 2.86
C PHE A 124 -8.49 -24.08 2.00
N ALA A 125 -8.69 -22.95 1.31
CA ALA A 125 -9.83 -22.74 0.43
C ALA A 125 -9.80 -23.71 -0.77
N ASP A 126 -8.63 -23.98 -1.36
CA ASP A 126 -8.48 -24.99 -2.41
C ASP A 126 -8.85 -26.40 -1.91
N LEU A 127 -8.41 -26.76 -0.70
CA LEU A 127 -8.80 -28.05 -0.08
C LEU A 127 -10.31 -28.16 0.12
N MET A 128 -10.94 -27.10 0.64
CA MET A 128 -12.38 -27.04 0.81
C MET A 128 -13.14 -27.16 -0.52
N ILE A 129 -12.66 -26.52 -1.59
CA ILE A 129 -13.25 -26.63 -2.93
C ILE A 129 -13.14 -28.05 -3.48
N ASN A 130 -12.00 -28.71 -3.28
CA ASN A 130 -11.80 -30.09 -3.72
C ASN A 130 -12.73 -31.05 -2.98
N GLU A 131 -12.80 -30.94 -1.65
CA GLU A 131 -13.70 -31.74 -0.82
C GLU A 131 -15.18 -31.48 -1.16
N LEU A 132 -15.58 -30.22 -1.40
CA LEU A 132 -16.94 -29.88 -1.82
C LEU A 132 -17.27 -30.45 -3.21
N SER A 133 -16.29 -30.47 -4.12
CA SER A 133 -16.45 -31.07 -5.46
C SER A 133 -16.61 -32.58 -5.38
N LEU A 134 -15.80 -33.25 -4.55
CA LEU A 134 -15.90 -34.69 -4.29
C LEU A 134 -17.26 -35.06 -3.72
N MET A 135 -17.74 -34.28 -2.74
CA MET A 135 -19.07 -34.48 -2.18
C MET A 135 -20.18 -34.36 -3.25
N ILE A 136 -20.09 -33.40 -4.17
CA ILE A 136 -21.06 -33.28 -5.27
C ILE A 136 -21.04 -34.55 -6.13
N TYR A 137 -19.85 -35.01 -6.51
CA TYR A 137 -19.67 -36.19 -7.34
C TYR A 137 -20.23 -37.46 -6.64
N GLU A 138 -19.86 -37.67 -5.39
CA GLU A 138 -20.30 -38.82 -4.59
C GLU A 138 -21.81 -38.83 -4.36
N LYS A 139 -22.42 -37.68 -4.04
CA LYS A 139 -23.85 -37.60 -3.68
C LYS A 139 -24.80 -37.51 -4.86
N TYR A 140 -24.42 -36.82 -5.93
CA TYR A 140 -25.34 -36.53 -7.04
C TYR A 140 -25.02 -37.28 -8.33
N GLU A 141 -23.83 -37.89 -8.47
CA GLU A 141 -23.46 -38.65 -9.67
C GLU A 141 -23.30 -40.15 -9.42
N ILE A 142 -22.81 -40.57 -8.25
CA ILE A 142 -22.56 -42.00 -7.95
C ILE A 142 -23.68 -42.61 -7.08
N ASN A 143 -24.10 -41.93 -6.01
CA ASN A 143 -24.91 -42.55 -4.96
C ASN A 143 -26.18 -41.75 -4.66
N GLU A 144 -27.19 -41.87 -5.53
CA GLU A 144 -28.53 -41.29 -5.31
C GLU A 144 -29.19 -41.81 -4.01
N GLU A 145 -28.75 -42.97 -3.51
CA GLU A 145 -29.31 -43.63 -2.32
C GLU A 145 -28.99 -42.91 -0.99
N ALA A 146 -27.88 -42.17 -0.90
CA ALA A 146 -27.55 -41.38 0.30
C ALA A 146 -28.54 -40.21 0.55
N ILE A 147 -29.36 -39.89 -0.46
CA ILE A 147 -30.37 -38.82 -0.43
C ILE A 147 -31.80 -39.38 -0.44
N LEU A 148 -32.02 -40.66 -0.09
CA LEU A 148 -33.37 -41.26 -0.08
C LEU A 148 -34.37 -40.58 0.87
N SER A 149 -33.91 -39.72 1.79
CA SER A 149 -34.77 -39.01 2.76
C SER A 149 -35.22 -37.61 2.33
N LEU A 150 -34.74 -37.06 1.21
CA LEU A 150 -35.12 -35.71 0.75
C LEU A 150 -36.09 -35.76 -0.44
N SER A 151 -37.05 -34.84 -0.48
CA SER A 151 -37.93 -34.64 -1.64
C SER A 151 -37.13 -34.24 -2.88
N ASN A 152 -37.61 -34.61 -4.07
CA ASN A 152 -36.95 -34.30 -5.34
C ASN A 152 -36.65 -32.80 -5.51
N ASP A 153 -37.57 -31.92 -5.08
CA ASP A 153 -37.38 -30.48 -5.10
C ASP A 153 -36.25 -30.02 -4.16
N THR A 154 -36.14 -30.65 -2.98
CA THR A 154 -35.04 -30.38 -2.06
C THR A 154 -33.71 -30.81 -2.66
N LYS A 155 -33.65 -31.96 -3.35
CA LYS A 155 -32.44 -32.43 -4.04
C LYS A 155 -32.00 -31.45 -5.11
N LYS A 156 -32.94 -30.97 -5.93
CA LYS A 156 -32.69 -30.01 -7.01
C LYS A 156 -32.14 -28.69 -6.47
N ILE A 157 -32.82 -28.09 -5.48
CA ILE A 157 -32.39 -26.82 -4.88
C ILE A 157 -31.03 -26.99 -4.19
N SER A 158 -30.81 -28.10 -3.50
CA SER A 158 -29.53 -28.41 -2.87
C SER A 158 -28.40 -28.48 -3.90
N LYS A 159 -28.59 -29.18 -5.03
CA LYS A 159 -27.60 -29.23 -6.12
C LYS A 159 -27.30 -27.84 -6.69
N GLU A 160 -28.33 -27.03 -6.94
CA GLU A 160 -28.19 -25.65 -7.45
C GLU A 160 -27.37 -24.76 -6.50
N ILE A 161 -27.66 -24.83 -5.20
CA ILE A 161 -26.93 -24.09 -4.17
C ILE A 161 -25.47 -24.54 -4.11
N THR A 162 -25.20 -25.85 -4.03
CA THR A 162 -23.82 -26.36 -3.93
C THR A 162 -23.00 -25.99 -5.17
N THR A 163 -23.59 -26.07 -6.36
CA THR A 163 -22.91 -25.71 -7.62
C THR A 163 -22.58 -24.23 -7.66
N THR A 164 -23.49 -23.38 -7.18
CA THR A 164 -23.29 -21.92 -7.12
C THR A 164 -22.18 -21.55 -6.14
N ILE A 165 -22.17 -22.17 -4.94
CA ILE A 165 -21.10 -21.99 -3.95
C ILE A 165 -19.75 -22.38 -4.55
N LEU A 166 -19.68 -23.54 -5.22
CA LEU A 166 -18.45 -24.01 -5.83
C LEU A 166 -17.93 -23.05 -6.92
N HIS A 167 -18.84 -22.57 -7.78
CA HIS A 167 -18.48 -21.62 -8.84
C HIS A 167 -17.93 -20.30 -8.27
N GLN A 168 -18.62 -19.72 -7.29
CA GLN A 168 -18.20 -18.48 -6.64
C GLN A 168 -16.86 -18.64 -5.90
N ALA A 169 -16.67 -19.77 -5.20
CA ALA A 169 -15.42 -20.06 -4.52
C ALA A 169 -14.24 -20.14 -5.50
N LYS A 170 -14.39 -20.87 -6.62
CA LYS A 170 -13.34 -20.99 -7.66
C LYS A 170 -12.99 -19.65 -8.30
N GLN A 171 -14.00 -18.85 -8.62
CA GLN A 171 -13.78 -17.51 -9.16
C GLN A 171 -12.98 -16.66 -8.17
N ARG A 172 -13.36 -16.69 -6.89
CA ARG A 172 -12.71 -15.84 -5.88
C ARG A 172 -11.27 -16.25 -5.58
N ILE A 173 -10.96 -17.56 -5.55
CA ILE A 173 -9.57 -18.02 -5.42
C ILE A 173 -8.72 -17.50 -6.59
N THR A 174 -9.26 -17.53 -7.81
CA THR A 174 -8.56 -17.01 -8.99
C THR A 174 -8.26 -15.51 -8.85
N GLU A 175 -9.20 -14.73 -8.33
CA GLU A 175 -9.00 -13.30 -8.03
C GLU A 175 -7.95 -13.09 -6.92
N MET A 176 -7.96 -13.90 -5.87
CA MET A 176 -6.97 -13.83 -4.79
C MET A 176 -5.55 -14.18 -5.27
N GLN A 177 -5.42 -15.15 -6.17
CA GLN A 177 -4.13 -15.51 -6.78
C GLN A 177 -3.57 -14.35 -7.61
N LYS A 178 -4.40 -13.70 -8.43
CA LYS A 178 -4.00 -12.50 -9.18
C LYS A 178 -3.55 -11.37 -8.27
N ALA A 179 -4.34 -11.06 -7.23
CA ALA A 179 -3.99 -10.02 -6.27
C ALA A 179 -2.67 -10.33 -5.54
N LYS A 180 -2.40 -11.61 -5.21
CA LYS A 180 -1.13 -12.03 -4.61
C LYS A 180 0.05 -11.82 -5.56
N GLN A 181 -0.14 -12.07 -6.86
CA GLN A 181 0.89 -11.82 -7.87
C GLN A 181 1.18 -10.33 -8.02
N GLU A 182 0.16 -9.49 -8.15
CA GLU A 182 0.30 -8.03 -8.24
C GLU A 182 1.03 -7.44 -7.02
N ILE A 183 0.71 -7.94 -5.81
CA ILE A 183 1.41 -7.54 -4.58
C ILE A 183 2.88 -7.96 -4.60
N GLN A 184 3.20 -9.13 -5.17
CA GLN A 184 4.58 -9.59 -5.27
C GLN A 184 5.39 -8.75 -6.25
N GLU A 185 4.84 -8.45 -7.42
CA GLU A 185 5.44 -7.55 -8.42
C GLU A 185 5.69 -6.17 -7.80
N THR A 186 4.69 -5.60 -7.10
CA THR A 186 4.84 -4.31 -6.41
C THR A 186 5.95 -4.32 -5.35
N LYS A 187 6.14 -5.44 -4.63
CA LYS A 187 7.21 -5.57 -3.63
C LYS A 187 8.60 -5.61 -4.27
N GLU A 188 8.72 -6.21 -5.45
CA GLU A 188 9.97 -6.23 -6.20
C GLU A 188 10.30 -4.81 -6.69
N ASP A 189 9.33 -4.09 -7.26
CA ASP A 189 9.51 -2.68 -7.66
C ASP A 189 9.95 -1.79 -6.49
N ILE A 190 9.34 -1.97 -5.30
CA ILE A 190 9.74 -1.22 -4.10
C ILE A 190 11.20 -1.53 -3.72
N ARG A 191 11.61 -2.80 -3.78
CA ARG A 191 12.99 -3.19 -3.47
C ARG A 191 13.98 -2.56 -4.44
N ASP A 192 13.67 -2.55 -5.72
CA ASP A 192 14.52 -1.92 -6.74
C ASP A 192 14.64 -0.41 -6.49
N MET A 193 13.53 0.26 -6.15
CA MET A 193 13.55 1.67 -5.75
C MET A 193 14.37 1.92 -4.48
N GLU A 194 14.32 1.02 -3.49
CA GLU A 194 15.14 1.13 -2.27
C GLU A 194 16.64 1.02 -2.58
N ASP A 195 17.03 0.19 -3.53
CA ASP A 195 18.43 0.06 -3.94
C ASP A 195 18.89 1.27 -4.77
N ASP A 196 18.05 1.81 -5.65
CA ASP A 196 18.30 3.08 -6.35
C ASP A 196 18.51 4.25 -5.37
N ILE A 197 17.69 4.32 -4.31
CA ILE A 197 17.82 5.35 -3.26
C ILE A 197 19.17 5.22 -2.55
N LYS A 198 19.59 4.00 -2.18
CA LYS A 198 20.91 3.80 -1.56
C LYS A 198 22.05 4.25 -2.48
N GLU A 199 21.98 3.92 -3.77
CA GLU A 199 23.01 4.35 -4.72
C GLU A 199 23.06 5.89 -4.83
N LEU A 200 21.90 6.55 -4.88
CA LEU A 200 21.82 8.00 -4.90
C LEU A 200 22.39 8.63 -3.61
N GLU A 201 22.11 8.05 -2.45
CA GLU A 201 22.68 8.50 -1.17
C GLU A 201 24.20 8.37 -1.15
N GLU A 202 24.77 7.28 -1.66
CA GLU A 202 26.22 7.12 -1.79
C GLU A 202 26.84 8.16 -2.73
N ARG A 203 26.23 8.38 -3.90
CA ARG A 203 26.69 9.40 -4.86
C ARG A 203 26.61 10.81 -4.28
N LEU A 204 25.56 11.11 -3.53
CA LEU A 204 25.39 12.40 -2.86
C LEU A 204 26.45 12.62 -1.77
N ASN A 205 26.75 11.59 -0.98
CA ASN A 205 27.80 11.64 0.04
C ASN A 205 29.19 11.83 -0.59
N LYS A 206 29.51 11.13 -1.68
CA LYS A 206 30.75 11.35 -2.44
C LYS A 206 30.84 12.79 -2.97
N LYS A 207 29.74 13.31 -3.52
CA LYS A 207 29.70 14.70 -3.99
C LYS A 207 29.97 15.70 -2.86
N ARG A 208 29.35 15.52 -1.70
CA ARG A 208 29.59 16.39 -0.52
C ARG A 208 31.07 16.39 -0.11
N GLN A 209 31.72 15.22 -0.09
CA GLN A 209 33.15 15.14 0.23
C GLN A 209 34.01 15.92 -0.78
N ILE A 210 33.72 15.79 -2.07
CA ILE A 210 34.42 16.54 -3.13
C ILE A 210 34.20 18.05 -2.97
N ASP A 211 32.96 18.47 -2.72
CA ASP A 211 32.63 19.88 -2.52
C ASP A 211 33.39 20.45 -1.30
N ASP A 212 33.49 19.69 -0.19
CA ASP A 212 34.25 20.08 1.00
C ASP A 212 35.76 20.18 0.74
N GLU A 213 36.34 19.25 -0.04
CA GLU A 213 37.75 19.29 -0.45
C GLU A 213 38.05 20.50 -1.34
N GLN A 214 37.18 20.76 -2.32
CA GLN A 214 37.29 21.93 -3.18
C GLN A 214 37.19 23.23 -2.39
N HIS A 215 36.28 23.30 -1.42
CA HIS A 215 36.13 24.48 -0.57
C HIS A 215 37.41 24.77 0.21
N LYS A 216 38.02 23.75 0.84
CA LYS A 216 39.30 23.89 1.55
C LYS A 216 40.45 24.31 0.64
N LEU A 217 40.51 23.79 -0.58
CA LEU A 217 41.54 24.15 -1.55
C LEU A 217 41.41 25.62 -1.96
N ILE A 218 40.18 26.08 -2.24
CA ILE A 218 39.89 27.48 -2.57
C ILE A 218 40.27 28.40 -1.41
N GLU A 219 39.90 28.03 -0.18
CA GLU A 219 40.25 28.81 1.01
C GLU A 219 41.77 28.92 1.19
N THR A 220 42.49 27.82 0.98
CA THR A 220 43.96 27.80 1.05
C THR A 220 44.58 28.74 0.01
N HIS A 221 44.16 28.64 -1.26
CA HIS A 221 44.66 29.52 -2.32
C HIS A 221 44.29 30.99 -2.09
N TYR A 222 43.13 31.26 -1.50
CA TYR A 222 42.75 32.63 -1.13
C TYR A 222 43.66 33.21 -0.06
N GLN A 223 44.02 32.42 0.95
CA GLN A 223 44.99 32.84 1.98
C GLN A 223 46.40 33.03 1.41
N GLU A 224 46.87 32.12 0.54
CA GLU A 224 48.14 32.26 -0.18
C GLU A 224 48.17 33.56 -1.00
N PHE A 225 47.09 33.87 -1.70
CA PHE A 225 46.96 35.10 -2.48
C PHE A 225 47.02 36.36 -1.61
N ILE A 226 46.33 36.36 -0.45
CA ILE A 226 46.39 37.47 0.51
C ILE A 226 47.83 37.67 1.00
N ASN A 227 48.50 36.59 1.39
CA ASN A 227 49.89 36.63 1.86
C ASN A 227 50.84 37.16 0.78
N PHE A 228 50.70 36.67 -0.45
CA PHE A 228 51.47 37.16 -1.60
C PHE A 228 51.25 38.66 -1.83
N LYS A 229 49.99 39.12 -1.81
CA LYS A 229 49.68 40.56 -1.98
C LYS A 229 50.32 41.41 -0.89
N MET A 230 50.25 40.97 0.36
CA MET A 230 50.86 41.67 1.50
C MET A 230 52.39 41.72 1.36
N GLN A 231 53.03 40.63 0.94
CA GLN A 231 54.45 40.60 0.67
C GLN A 231 54.82 41.59 -0.45
N MET A 232 54.08 41.60 -1.56
CA MET A 232 54.31 42.52 -2.67
C MET A 232 54.19 44.00 -2.24
N GLU A 233 53.22 44.32 -1.39
CA GLU A 233 53.04 45.68 -0.87
C GLU A 233 54.20 46.09 0.03
N ASN A 234 54.66 45.19 0.91
CA ASN A 234 55.83 45.43 1.77
C ASN A 234 57.11 45.63 0.95
N ASP A 235 57.36 44.78 -0.04
CA ASP A 235 58.51 44.89 -0.94
C ASP A 235 58.47 46.21 -1.73
N THR A 236 57.28 46.65 -2.14
CA THR A 236 57.08 47.92 -2.84
C THR A 236 57.40 49.10 -1.92
N LYS A 237 56.88 49.11 -0.69
CA LYS A 237 57.21 50.13 0.33
C LYS A 237 58.71 50.17 0.64
N GLU A 238 59.36 49.01 0.75
CA GLU A 238 60.80 48.95 0.98
C GLU A 238 61.60 49.56 -0.19
N LYS A 239 61.21 49.24 -1.43
CA LYS A 239 61.83 49.83 -2.63
C LYS A 239 61.60 51.34 -2.70
N GLU A 240 60.40 51.82 -2.41
CA GLU A 240 60.09 53.25 -2.34
C GLU A 240 60.95 53.98 -1.29
N ASN A 241 61.10 53.38 -0.11
CA ASN A 241 61.97 53.91 0.95
C ASN A 241 63.44 53.97 0.51
N LYS A 242 63.96 52.91 -0.13
CA LYS A 242 65.32 52.89 -0.69
C LYS A 242 65.51 53.95 -1.79
N ILE A 243 64.53 54.13 -2.67
CA ILE A 243 64.56 55.18 -3.71
C ILE A 243 64.57 56.56 -3.07
N SER A 244 63.77 56.79 -2.03
CA SER A 244 63.73 58.05 -1.30
C SER A 244 65.08 58.36 -0.64
N ASP A 245 65.69 57.39 0.04
CA ASP A 245 67.03 57.53 0.64
C ASP A 245 68.12 57.82 -0.40
N LEU A 246 68.08 57.13 -1.54
CA LEU A 246 69.00 57.39 -2.66
C LEU A 246 68.83 58.79 -3.23
N LYS A 247 67.58 59.26 -3.44
CA LYS A 247 67.29 60.63 -3.89
C LYS A 247 67.85 61.66 -2.89
N PHE A 248 67.69 61.42 -1.59
CA PHE A 248 68.24 62.29 -0.55
C PHE A 248 69.77 62.32 -0.55
N LYS A 249 70.43 61.17 -0.72
CA LYS A 249 71.91 61.09 -0.82
C LYS A 249 72.43 61.82 -2.07
N ILE A 250 71.73 61.69 -3.21
CA ILE A 250 72.08 62.40 -4.45
C ILE A 250 71.93 63.91 -4.28
N SER A 251 70.82 64.39 -3.71
CA SER A 251 70.61 65.83 -3.50
C SER A 251 71.70 66.42 -2.61
N LYS A 252 72.06 65.74 -1.51
CA LYS A 252 73.15 66.16 -0.62
C LYS A 252 74.51 66.24 -1.34
N LYS A 253 74.83 65.28 -2.20
CA LYS A 253 76.07 65.31 -3.01
C LYS A 253 76.07 66.46 -4.01
N ASN A 254 74.95 66.70 -4.70
CA ASN A 254 74.84 67.82 -5.64
C ASN A 254 75.02 69.17 -4.97
N THR A 255 74.46 69.37 -3.76
CA THR A 255 74.69 70.58 -2.96
C THR A 255 76.17 70.75 -2.62
N ALA A 256 76.86 69.69 -2.22
CA ALA A 256 78.29 69.74 -1.91
C ALA A 256 79.13 70.09 -3.16
N PHE A 257 78.84 69.49 -4.32
CA PHE A 257 79.51 69.82 -5.58
C PHE A 257 79.28 71.29 -5.99
N SER A 258 78.06 71.80 -5.84
CA SER A 258 77.75 73.21 -6.12
C SER A 258 78.59 74.16 -5.25
N ILE A 259 78.74 73.86 -3.96
CA ILE A 259 79.57 74.66 -3.03
C ILE A 259 81.05 74.66 -3.47
N ILE A 260 81.57 73.51 -3.90
CA ILE A 260 82.96 73.40 -4.38
C ILE A 260 83.16 74.22 -5.65
N ILE A 261 82.25 74.12 -6.62
CA ILE A 261 82.33 74.88 -7.88
C ILE A 261 82.23 76.39 -7.60
N SER A 262 81.31 76.82 -6.73
CA SER A 262 81.21 78.23 -6.32
C SER A 262 82.48 78.72 -5.62
N SER A 263 83.12 77.88 -4.80
CA SER A 263 84.38 78.20 -4.12
C SER A 263 85.54 78.34 -5.11
N LEU A 264 85.64 77.43 -6.08
CA LEU A 264 86.62 77.50 -7.17
C LEU A 264 86.43 78.74 -8.03
N ALA A 265 85.18 79.06 -8.40
CA ALA A 265 84.86 80.28 -9.16
C ALA A 265 85.30 81.53 -8.40
N LEU A 266 85.08 81.58 -7.08
CA LEU A 266 85.50 82.68 -6.22
C LEU A 266 87.03 82.83 -6.17
N ILE A 267 87.78 81.73 -6.08
CA ILE A 267 89.25 81.74 -6.16
C ILE A 267 89.72 82.28 -7.52
N VAL A 268 89.13 81.82 -8.62
CA VAL A 268 89.47 82.29 -9.97
C VAL A 268 89.19 83.79 -10.12
N SER A 269 88.05 84.29 -9.59
CA SER A 269 87.75 85.71 -9.58
C SER A 269 88.77 86.53 -8.78
N ILE A 270 89.19 86.05 -7.61
CA ILE A 270 90.24 86.73 -6.82
C ILE A 270 91.56 86.78 -7.58
N VAL A 271 91.99 85.67 -8.19
CA VAL A 271 93.22 85.61 -8.98
C VAL A 271 93.15 86.55 -10.19
N ALA A 272 92.01 86.62 -10.87
CA ALA A 272 91.80 87.55 -11.98
C ALA A 272 91.90 89.02 -11.54
N ILE A 273 91.33 89.38 -10.38
CA ILE A 273 91.44 90.72 -9.80
C ILE A 273 92.90 91.04 -9.47
N ILE A 274 93.63 90.13 -8.80
CA ILE A 274 95.04 90.34 -8.45
C ILE A 274 95.90 90.53 -9.71
N LEU A 275 95.69 89.70 -10.74
CA LEU A 275 96.40 89.83 -12.03
C LEU A 275 96.11 91.15 -12.73
N GLN A 276 94.92 91.73 -12.55
CA GLN A 276 94.57 93.03 -13.13
C GLN A 276 95.37 94.20 -12.51
N PHE A 277 95.88 94.05 -11.29
CA PHE A 277 96.73 95.04 -10.62
C PHE A 277 98.24 94.82 -10.82
N ILE A 278 98.65 93.70 -11.44
CA ILE A 278 100.06 93.38 -11.75
C ILE A 278 100.44 93.83 -13.18
N LYS A 279 99.54 94.54 -13.87
CA LYS A 279 99.75 95.05 -15.24
C LYS A 279 100.14 96.51 -15.26
#